data_AF-A0A7M3X013-F1
#
_entry.id   AF-A0A7M3X013-F1
#
_cell.length_a   1.000
_cell.length_b   1.000
_cell.length_c   1.000
_cell.angle_alpha   90.00
_cell.angle_beta   90.00
_cell.angle_gamma   90.00
#
_symmetry.space_group_name_H-M   'P 1'
#
loop_
_entity.id
_entity.type
_entity.pdbx_description
1 polymer ?
#
loop_
_entity_poly.entity_id
_entity_poly.type
_entity_poly.pdbx_seq_one_letter_code
_entity_poly.pdbx_strand_id
1 'polypeptide(L)'
;DRIEDRIEVAGNAPEDTGFRNTLAIQSTAIRSVQNVEHWTISADLTDGDRIHLRHVNETTIGVLSSNETARSITVESADGLVERTITVSHLEVFITHNVSSAHWMIITVYDADDEPIHRQVMWTLSGLQITTSLGQGEHQIVLMNNARAERFPNEAWEVSAMPLVEFDRMANDELRLSMLLTDVVANGSIGSGSNVGMQFVSQGPLTLFTGQAYNVNFNVFNALHDVITPQYHNNWLADYTVQRSAGTLDTYIGFSPHERASGADGFSVSSQNLPLYFEVDIQRVEVSR
;
A
#
# COMPACT_ATOMS: atom_id res chain seq x y z
N ASP A 1 11.96 -22.98 7.26
CA ASP A 1 12.05 -21.82 6.37
C ASP A 1 10.82 -21.67 5.54
N ARG A 2 10.11 -20.56 5.77
CA ARG A 2 8.98 -20.14 4.96
C ARG A 2 9.49 -19.23 3.85
N ILE A 3 8.75 -19.15 2.74
CA ILE A 3 9.07 -18.21 1.65
C ILE A 3 8.95 -16.76 2.13
N GLU A 4 8.01 -16.48 3.03
CA GLU A 4 7.76 -15.19 3.68
C GLU A 4 9.03 -14.63 4.32
N ASP A 5 9.69 -15.41 5.20
CA ASP A 5 10.95 -15.03 5.85
C ASP A 5 12.05 -14.63 4.85
N ARG A 6 12.03 -15.25 3.66
CA ARG A 6 13.02 -14.96 2.60
C ARG A 6 12.70 -13.67 1.86
N ILE A 7 11.42 -13.40 1.63
CA ILE A 7 10.97 -12.12 1.07
C ILE A 7 11.35 -10.99 2.03
N GLU A 8 11.10 -11.15 3.33
CA GLU A 8 11.43 -10.13 4.34
C GLU A 8 12.94 -9.86 4.41
N VAL A 9 13.76 -10.90 4.42
CA VAL A 9 15.23 -10.74 4.44
C VAL A 9 15.74 -10.05 3.18
N ALA A 10 15.20 -10.41 2.01
CA ALA A 10 15.56 -9.74 0.76
C ALA A 10 15.08 -8.29 0.74
N GLY A 11 13.84 -8.03 1.16
CA GLY A 11 13.21 -6.71 1.13
C GLY A 11 13.93 -5.66 1.98
N ASN A 12 14.55 -6.09 3.08
CA ASN A 12 15.34 -5.22 3.97
C ASN A 12 16.81 -5.07 3.54
N ALA A 13 17.26 -5.80 2.52
CA ALA A 13 18.65 -5.75 2.10
C ALA A 13 18.91 -4.52 1.19
N PRO A 14 20.16 -4.02 1.12
CA PRO A 14 20.52 -3.01 0.13
C PRO A 14 20.23 -3.48 -1.30
N GLU A 15 20.05 -2.51 -2.20
CA GLU A 15 19.89 -2.76 -3.63
C GLU A 15 20.99 -3.73 -4.15
N ASP A 16 20.60 -4.60 -5.08
CA ASP A 16 21.43 -5.65 -5.68
C ASP A 16 21.93 -6.75 -4.72
N THR A 17 21.49 -6.75 -3.46
CA THR A 17 21.77 -7.86 -2.53
C THR A 17 20.79 -9.00 -2.76
N GLY A 18 21.31 -10.20 -3.00
CA GLY A 18 20.47 -11.37 -3.24
C GLY A 18 21.04 -12.68 -2.73
N PHE A 19 20.16 -13.68 -2.61
CA PHE A 19 20.53 -15.02 -2.21
C PHE A 19 19.68 -16.06 -2.96
N ARG A 20 20.24 -17.27 -3.07
CA ARG A 20 19.53 -18.42 -3.64
C ARG A 20 19.01 -19.31 -2.54
N ASN A 21 17.78 -19.77 -2.72
CA ASN A 21 17.16 -20.77 -1.85
C ASN A 21 16.58 -21.90 -2.70
N THR A 22 16.71 -23.14 -2.23
CA THR A 22 16.07 -24.30 -2.82
C THR A 22 15.02 -24.81 -1.85
N LEU A 23 13.77 -24.80 -2.28
CA LEU A 23 12.67 -25.28 -1.47
C LEU A 23 12.32 -26.70 -1.89
N ALA A 24 12.47 -27.63 -0.95
CA ALA A 24 11.99 -28.99 -1.09
C ALA A 24 10.51 -29.02 -0.69
N ILE A 25 9.61 -29.06 -1.67
CA ILE A 25 8.16 -29.04 -1.43
C ILE A 25 7.53 -30.14 -2.25
N GLN A 26 6.74 -31.04 -1.63
CA GLN A 26 6.10 -32.11 -2.35
C GLN A 26 4.96 -31.58 -3.24
N SER A 27 5.08 -31.77 -4.55
CA SER A 27 4.02 -31.55 -5.55
C SER A 27 3.43 -30.13 -5.55
N THR A 28 4.28 -29.10 -5.64
CA THR A 28 3.83 -27.70 -5.74
C THR A 28 4.31 -27.00 -7.01
N ALA A 29 3.48 -26.09 -7.49
CA ALA A 29 3.87 -25.06 -8.45
C ALA A 29 3.96 -23.71 -7.75
N ILE A 30 5.03 -22.96 -8.00
CA ILE A 30 5.19 -21.58 -7.53
C ILE A 30 5.12 -20.67 -8.76
N ARG A 31 4.25 -19.67 -8.70
CA ARG A 31 4.02 -18.70 -9.78
C ARG A 31 3.95 -17.30 -9.20
N SER A 32 4.26 -16.31 -10.01
CA SER A 32 3.97 -14.93 -9.65
C SER A 32 2.48 -14.62 -9.87
N VAL A 33 1.95 -13.78 -8.99
CA VAL A 33 0.65 -13.12 -9.18
C VAL A 33 0.96 -11.64 -9.32
N GLN A 34 0.70 -11.10 -10.50
CA GLN A 34 1.01 -9.70 -10.80
C GLN A 34 -0.18 -8.81 -10.46
N ASN A 35 0.11 -7.60 -10.00
CA ASN A 35 -0.87 -6.54 -9.77
C ASN A 35 -2.05 -6.99 -8.89
N VAL A 36 -1.73 -7.67 -7.79
CA VAL A 36 -2.72 -8.30 -6.94
C VAL A 36 -3.31 -7.31 -5.94
N GLU A 37 -2.54 -6.31 -5.49
CA GLU A 37 -3.02 -5.25 -4.62
C GLU A 37 -2.75 -3.89 -5.22
N HIS A 38 -3.72 -2.99 -5.09
CA HIS A 38 -3.63 -1.61 -5.56
C HIS A 38 -3.83 -0.70 -4.35
N TRP A 39 -2.78 0.01 -3.98
CA TRP A 39 -2.75 0.92 -2.85
C TRP A 39 -2.80 2.35 -3.34
N THR A 40 -3.63 3.16 -2.69
CA THR A 40 -3.59 4.62 -2.81
C THR A 40 -3.45 5.17 -1.41
N ILE A 41 -2.39 5.93 -1.17
CA ILE A 41 -2.03 6.48 0.15
C ILE A 41 -1.80 7.97 -0.05
N SER A 42 -2.41 8.83 0.75
CA SER A 42 -2.21 10.27 0.66
C SER A 42 -2.20 10.93 2.02
N ALA A 43 -1.43 11.99 2.16
CA ALA A 43 -1.42 12.82 3.36
C ALA A 43 -1.00 14.25 3.01
N ASP A 44 -1.54 15.20 3.78
CA ASP A 44 -0.96 16.55 3.89
C ASP A 44 0.26 16.47 4.83
N LEU A 45 1.33 17.18 4.50
CA LEU A 45 2.64 17.09 5.16
C LEU A 45 2.93 18.28 6.08
N THR A 46 2.07 19.30 6.00
CA THR A 46 2.19 20.57 6.72
C THR A 46 0.88 20.88 7.44
N ASP A 47 1.00 21.56 8.59
CA ASP A 47 -0.18 21.93 9.38
C ASP A 47 -1.03 22.98 8.65
N GLY A 48 -2.35 22.81 8.68
CA GLY A 48 -3.30 23.73 8.06
C GLY A 48 -3.40 23.64 6.52
N ASP A 49 -2.53 22.86 5.88
CA ASP A 49 -2.70 22.49 4.47
C ASP A 49 -3.82 21.47 4.29
N ARG A 50 -4.56 21.66 3.21
CA ARG A 50 -5.66 20.78 2.84
C ARG A 50 -5.76 20.67 1.34
N ILE A 51 -5.03 19.70 0.80
CA ILE A 51 -4.96 19.41 -0.62
C ILE A 51 -5.81 18.18 -0.93
N HIS A 52 -6.63 18.28 -1.97
CA HIS A 52 -7.39 17.16 -2.51
C HIS A 52 -6.99 16.93 -3.96
N LEU A 53 -6.50 15.72 -4.24
CA LEU A 53 -6.13 15.27 -5.58
C LEU A 53 -7.20 14.35 -6.15
N ARG A 54 -7.67 14.64 -7.36
CA ARG A 54 -8.66 13.83 -8.07
C ARG A 54 -8.14 13.40 -9.43
N HIS A 55 -8.05 12.10 -9.65
CA HIS A 55 -7.73 11.54 -10.96
C HIS A 55 -8.93 11.70 -11.89
N VAL A 56 -8.86 12.66 -12.81
CA VAL A 56 -9.93 12.91 -13.80
C VAL A 56 -9.89 11.84 -14.89
N ASN A 57 -8.68 11.47 -15.30
CA ASN A 57 -8.34 10.38 -16.20
C ASN A 57 -6.85 10.02 -15.99
N GLU A 58 -6.32 9.08 -16.76
CA GLU A 58 -4.92 8.59 -16.65
C GLU A 58 -3.83 9.67 -16.83
N THR A 59 -4.17 10.82 -17.41
CA THR A 59 -3.20 11.87 -17.76
C THR A 59 -3.54 13.23 -17.13
N THR A 60 -4.63 13.31 -16.37
CA THR A 60 -5.15 14.58 -15.84
C THR A 60 -5.51 14.44 -14.38
N ILE A 61 -4.86 15.26 -13.55
CA ILE A 61 -5.08 15.36 -12.12
C ILE A 61 -5.77 16.70 -11.84
N GLY A 62 -6.90 16.66 -11.13
CA GLY A 62 -7.52 17.84 -10.53
C GLY A 62 -6.89 18.10 -9.17
N VAL A 63 -6.41 19.33 -8.96
CA VAL A 63 -5.80 19.77 -7.70
C VAL A 63 -6.70 20.83 -7.08
N LEU A 64 -7.19 20.57 -5.88
CA LEU A 64 -7.93 21.53 -5.07
C LEU A 64 -7.14 21.84 -3.79
N SER A 65 -6.77 23.10 -3.60
CA SER A 65 -6.11 23.59 -2.38
C SER A 65 -7.07 24.49 -1.62
N SER A 66 -7.52 24.05 -0.44
CA SER A 66 -8.55 24.77 0.32
C SER A 66 -8.08 26.12 0.88
N ASN A 67 -6.77 26.25 1.06
CA ASN A 67 -6.07 27.39 1.66
C ASN A 67 -5.17 28.13 0.65
N GLU A 68 -5.25 27.78 -0.64
CA GLU A 68 -4.54 28.45 -1.73
C GLU A 68 -3.00 28.46 -1.60
N THR A 69 -2.42 27.41 -1.01
CA THR A 69 -0.97 27.27 -0.79
C THR A 69 -0.25 26.57 -1.93
N ALA A 70 -0.91 25.68 -2.66
CA ALA A 70 -0.30 24.92 -3.76
C ALA A 70 0.26 25.84 -4.87
N ARG A 71 1.49 25.59 -5.31
CA ARG A 71 2.18 26.34 -6.37
C ARG A 71 2.78 25.47 -7.46
N SER A 72 3.23 24.28 -7.13
CA SER A 72 3.73 23.33 -8.12
C SER A 72 3.38 21.89 -7.72
N ILE A 73 3.50 21.00 -8.70
CA ILE A 73 3.21 19.58 -8.56
C ILE A 73 4.24 18.79 -9.35
N THR A 74 4.74 17.74 -8.73
CA THR A 74 5.53 16.70 -9.37
C THR A 74 4.69 15.45 -9.52
N VAL A 75 4.82 14.78 -10.66
CA VAL A 75 4.26 13.45 -10.94
C VAL A 75 5.41 12.56 -11.37
N GLU A 76 5.74 11.59 -10.53
CA GLU A 76 6.86 10.68 -10.69
C GLU A 76 6.35 9.25 -10.88
N SER A 77 6.98 8.49 -11.78
CA SER A 77 6.80 7.04 -11.94
C SER A 77 8.10 6.41 -12.43
N ALA A 78 8.07 5.09 -12.67
CA ALA A 78 9.14 4.37 -13.36
C ALA A 78 9.50 4.96 -14.75
N ASP A 79 8.55 5.60 -15.44
CA ASP A 79 8.75 6.15 -16.78
C ASP A 79 9.34 7.57 -16.77
N GLY A 80 9.39 8.23 -15.61
CA GLY A 80 10.01 9.54 -15.45
C GLY A 80 9.27 10.49 -14.50
N LEU A 81 9.76 11.73 -14.46
CA LEU A 81 9.29 12.81 -13.61
C LEU A 81 8.74 13.96 -14.46
N VAL A 82 7.56 14.47 -14.10
CA VAL A 82 6.96 15.66 -14.69
C VAL A 82 6.67 16.68 -13.61
N GLU A 83 7.13 17.91 -13.84
CA GLU A 83 6.83 19.06 -12.99
C GLU A 83 5.89 20.03 -13.71
N ARG A 84 4.92 20.59 -12.98
CA ARG A 84 3.97 21.58 -13.47
C ARG A 84 3.72 22.65 -12.41
N THR A 85 3.51 23.88 -12.86
CA THR A 85 3.04 24.97 -12.01
C THR A 85 1.52 24.89 -11.84
N ILE A 86 1.04 25.16 -10.63
CA ILE A 86 -0.37 25.26 -10.28
C ILE A 86 -0.74 26.74 -10.21
N THR A 87 -1.83 27.13 -10.88
CA THR A 87 -2.39 28.47 -10.73
C THR A 87 -3.14 28.55 -9.41
N VAL A 88 -2.82 29.54 -8.56
CA VAL A 88 -3.50 29.75 -7.28
C VAL A 88 -4.99 30.00 -7.50
N SER A 89 -5.84 29.21 -6.84
CA SER A 89 -7.28 29.21 -7.09
C SER A 89 -8.06 28.52 -5.96
N HIS A 90 -9.24 29.04 -5.64
CA HIS A 90 -10.25 28.38 -4.79
C HIS A 90 -11.01 27.26 -5.54
N LEU A 91 -10.86 27.20 -6.87
CA LEU A 91 -11.42 26.16 -7.73
C LEU A 91 -10.36 25.13 -8.09
N GLU A 92 -10.82 23.92 -8.38
CA GLU A 92 -9.97 22.83 -8.85
C GLU A 92 -9.21 23.21 -10.12
N VAL A 93 -7.90 22.98 -10.12
CA VAL A 93 -6.99 23.24 -11.23
C VAL A 93 -6.62 21.92 -11.89
N PHE A 94 -6.79 21.84 -13.21
CA PHE A 94 -6.47 20.63 -13.96
C PHE A 94 -5.02 20.65 -14.47
N ILE A 95 -4.27 19.63 -14.09
CA ILE A 95 -2.87 19.45 -14.47
C ILE A 95 -2.75 18.21 -15.35
N THR A 96 -2.18 18.39 -16.54
CA THR A 96 -1.93 17.29 -17.48
C THR A 96 -0.48 16.80 -17.41
N HIS A 97 -0.30 15.49 -17.36
CA HIS A 97 0.99 14.79 -17.42
C HIS A 97 0.95 13.67 -18.47
N ASN A 98 2.13 13.17 -18.84
CA ASN A 98 2.30 12.08 -19.79
C ASN A 98 3.06 10.89 -19.17
N VAL A 99 3.04 10.82 -17.84
CA VAL A 99 3.68 9.79 -17.02
C VAL A 99 2.68 8.67 -16.74
N SER A 100 3.09 7.40 -16.89
CA SER A 100 2.26 6.22 -16.66
C SER A 100 2.09 5.92 -15.17
N SER A 101 0.93 5.36 -14.79
CA SER A 101 0.68 4.81 -13.45
C SER A 101 0.72 3.27 -13.40
N ALA A 102 1.24 2.62 -14.45
CA ALA A 102 1.11 1.17 -14.64
C ALA A 102 1.66 0.31 -13.49
N HIS A 103 2.66 0.79 -12.75
CA HIS A 103 3.23 0.11 -11.59
C HIS A 103 3.11 0.95 -10.33
N TRP A 104 3.66 2.16 -10.35
CA TRP A 104 3.54 3.12 -9.27
C TRP A 104 3.54 4.55 -9.79
N MET A 105 2.97 5.45 -9.00
CA MET A 105 2.97 6.89 -9.24
C MET A 105 3.05 7.63 -7.90
N ILE A 106 3.97 8.57 -7.78
CA ILE A 106 4.10 9.47 -6.64
C ILE A 106 3.77 10.88 -7.13
N ILE A 107 2.79 11.51 -6.48
CA ILE A 107 2.37 12.87 -6.75
C ILE A 107 2.71 13.70 -5.51
N THR A 108 3.56 14.70 -5.65
CA THR A 108 3.87 15.63 -4.55
C THR A 108 3.49 17.05 -4.96
N VAL A 109 2.77 17.75 -4.08
CA VAL A 109 2.40 19.16 -4.26
C VAL A 109 3.28 20.01 -3.34
N TYR A 110 3.74 21.14 -3.86
CA TYR A 110 4.62 22.07 -3.15
C TYR A 110 4.00 23.45 -3.03
N ASP A 111 4.45 24.19 -2.03
CA ASP A 111 4.09 25.58 -1.79
C ASP A 111 5.01 26.57 -2.53
N ALA A 112 5.01 27.84 -2.09
CA ALA A 112 5.79 28.91 -2.70
C ALA A 112 7.28 28.91 -2.37
N ASP A 113 7.67 28.16 -1.35
CA ASP A 113 9.05 28.03 -0.89
C ASP A 113 9.67 26.68 -1.32
N ASP A 114 9.00 25.96 -2.24
CA ASP A 114 9.33 24.62 -2.73
C ASP A 114 9.31 23.52 -1.64
N GLU A 115 8.55 23.74 -0.56
CA GLU A 115 8.35 22.73 0.49
C GLU A 115 7.19 21.79 0.12
N PRO A 116 7.34 20.46 0.27
CA PRO A 116 6.26 19.52 0.00
C PRO A 116 5.15 19.65 1.06
N ILE A 117 3.94 19.99 0.61
CA ILE A 117 2.76 20.19 1.48
C ILE A 117 1.74 19.05 1.40
N HIS A 118 1.79 18.25 0.34
CA HIS A 118 0.94 17.07 0.18
C HIS A 118 1.64 16.02 -0.66
N ARG A 119 1.39 14.75 -0.35
CA ARG A 119 1.85 13.63 -1.17
C ARG A 119 0.75 12.59 -1.31
N GLN A 120 0.59 12.07 -2.51
CA GLN A 120 -0.20 10.89 -2.82
C GLN A 120 0.68 9.86 -3.53
N VAL A 121 0.59 8.61 -3.09
CA VAL A 121 1.30 7.46 -3.66
C VAL A 121 0.27 6.46 -4.12
N MET A 122 0.37 6.05 -5.37
CA MET A 122 -0.37 4.93 -5.94
C MET A 122 0.63 3.81 -6.22
N TRP A 123 0.40 2.61 -5.72
CA TRP A 123 1.30 1.49 -5.93
C TRP A 123 0.52 0.21 -6.21
N THR A 124 0.95 -0.51 -7.23
CA THR A 124 0.42 -1.81 -7.59
C THR A 124 1.42 -2.89 -7.16
N LEU A 125 1.05 -3.71 -6.20
CA LEU A 125 1.90 -4.73 -5.59
C LEU A 125 1.64 -6.10 -6.21
N SER A 126 2.72 -6.85 -6.42
CA SER A 126 2.72 -8.22 -6.89
C SER A 126 3.14 -9.18 -5.76
N GLY A 127 2.86 -10.47 -5.96
CA GLY A 127 3.09 -11.51 -4.98
C GLY A 127 3.46 -12.86 -5.59
N LEU A 128 3.50 -13.88 -4.73
CA LEU A 128 3.74 -15.27 -5.09
C LEU A 128 2.54 -16.13 -4.76
N GLN A 129 2.13 -16.97 -5.69
CA GLN A 129 1.17 -18.04 -5.46
C GLN A 129 1.87 -19.39 -5.42
N ILE A 130 1.54 -20.15 -4.38
CA ILE A 130 1.93 -21.54 -4.20
C ILE A 130 0.67 -22.38 -4.39
N THR A 131 0.74 -23.35 -5.29
CA THR A 131 -0.38 -24.26 -5.58
C THR A 131 0.05 -25.68 -5.33
N THR A 132 -0.70 -26.36 -4.46
CA THR A 132 -0.50 -27.76 -4.09
C THR A 132 -1.67 -28.58 -4.58
N SER A 133 -1.41 -29.61 -5.38
CA SER A 133 -2.46 -30.55 -5.79
C SER A 133 -2.80 -31.48 -4.63
N LEU A 134 -4.06 -31.44 -4.19
CA LEU A 134 -4.64 -32.37 -3.24
C LEU A 134 -5.58 -33.33 -3.98
N GLY A 135 -5.88 -34.50 -3.40
CA GLY A 135 -6.76 -35.48 -4.05
C GLY A 135 -8.19 -34.97 -4.33
N GLN A 136 -8.62 -33.89 -3.66
CA GLN A 136 -9.95 -33.27 -3.78
C GLN A 136 -9.94 -31.94 -4.57
N GLY A 137 -8.78 -31.51 -5.10
CA GLY A 137 -8.62 -30.24 -5.82
C GLY A 137 -7.31 -29.54 -5.48
N GLU A 138 -7.21 -28.24 -5.78
CA GLU A 138 -6.00 -27.46 -5.48
C GLU A 138 -6.13 -26.70 -4.16
N HIS A 139 -5.08 -26.72 -3.35
CA HIS A 139 -4.88 -25.76 -2.27
C HIS A 139 -3.97 -24.64 -2.77
N GLN A 140 -4.44 -23.41 -2.66
CA GLN A 140 -3.75 -22.21 -3.14
C GLN A 140 -3.40 -21.32 -1.95
N ILE A 141 -2.15 -20.87 -1.91
CA ILE A 141 -1.67 -19.87 -0.95
C ILE A 141 -1.11 -18.71 -1.76
N VAL A 142 -1.53 -17.49 -1.47
CA VAL A 142 -0.98 -16.27 -2.07
C VAL A 142 -0.32 -15.46 -0.98
N LEU A 143 0.96 -15.18 -1.20
CA LEU A 143 1.79 -14.30 -0.39
C LEU A 143 1.87 -12.95 -1.12
N MET A 144 1.33 -11.91 -0.52
CA MET A 144 1.27 -10.57 -1.11
C MET A 144 1.35 -9.54 0.01
N ASN A 145 2.25 -8.56 -0.12
CA ASN A 145 2.31 -7.43 0.79
C ASN A 145 2.32 -7.78 2.30
N ASN A 146 3.16 -8.75 2.69
CA ASN A 146 3.22 -9.33 4.05
C ASN A 146 1.93 -10.04 4.52
N ALA A 147 0.86 -10.01 3.72
CA ALA A 147 -0.35 -10.78 3.92
C ALA A 147 -0.25 -12.19 3.33
N ARG A 148 -1.08 -13.07 3.89
CA ARG A 148 -1.25 -14.45 3.44
C ARG A 148 -2.72 -14.74 3.26
N ALA A 149 -3.13 -14.99 2.02
CA ALA A 149 -4.46 -15.49 1.68
C ALA A 149 -4.38 -16.96 1.28
N GLU A 150 -5.34 -17.77 1.70
CA GLU A 150 -5.39 -19.19 1.34
C GLU A 150 -6.78 -19.63 0.91
N ARG A 151 -6.81 -20.71 0.13
CA ARG A 151 -8.04 -21.33 -0.36
C ARG A 151 -7.85 -22.84 -0.48
N PHE A 152 -8.58 -23.59 0.33
CA PHE A 152 -8.71 -25.04 0.16
C PHE A 152 -9.69 -25.40 -0.95
N PRO A 153 -9.63 -26.64 -1.48
CA PRO A 153 -10.59 -27.10 -2.46
C PRO A 153 -12.04 -26.94 -1.98
N ASN A 154 -12.85 -26.24 -2.79
CA ASN A 154 -14.28 -25.96 -2.52
C ASN A 154 -14.54 -25.02 -1.33
N GLU A 155 -13.52 -24.34 -0.80
CA GLU A 155 -13.68 -23.31 0.23
C GLU A 155 -13.54 -21.90 -0.39
N ALA A 156 -13.99 -20.91 0.38
CA ALA A 156 -13.79 -19.51 0.07
C ALA A 156 -12.33 -19.10 0.36
N TRP A 157 -11.91 -17.97 -0.19
CA TRP A 157 -10.63 -17.37 0.19
C TRP A 157 -10.69 -16.81 1.61
N GLU A 158 -9.67 -17.12 2.40
CA GLU A 158 -9.50 -16.64 3.76
C GLU A 158 -8.17 -15.91 3.90
N VAL A 159 -8.20 -14.74 4.54
CA VAL A 159 -6.99 -14.00 4.93
C VAL A 159 -6.51 -14.54 6.28
N SER A 160 -5.40 -15.26 6.24
CA SER A 160 -4.75 -15.83 7.44
C SER A 160 -3.72 -14.91 8.09
N ALA A 161 -3.19 -13.93 7.34
CA ALA A 161 -2.33 -12.86 7.83
C ALA A 161 -2.63 -11.56 7.08
N MET A 162 -2.70 -10.45 7.82
CA MET A 162 -3.04 -9.11 7.29
C MET A 162 -1.78 -8.41 6.75
N PRO A 163 -1.94 -7.42 5.85
CA PRO A 163 -0.86 -6.50 5.50
C PRO A 163 -0.37 -5.76 6.75
N LEU A 164 0.92 -5.40 6.76
CA LEU A 164 1.54 -4.70 7.88
C LEU A 164 1.15 -3.21 7.88
N VAL A 165 -0.01 -2.94 8.49
CA VAL A 165 -0.54 -1.60 8.76
C VAL A 165 -0.80 -1.51 10.25
N GLU A 166 0.03 -0.75 10.96
CA GLU A 166 0.01 -0.66 12.40
C GLU A 166 -0.31 0.77 12.85
N PHE A 167 -1.23 0.87 13.81
CA PHE A 167 -1.53 2.12 14.50
C PHE A 167 -1.23 1.94 15.98
N ASP A 168 -0.35 2.77 16.51
CA ASP A 168 0.04 2.72 17.91
C ASP A 168 0.15 4.11 18.55
N ARG A 169 0.06 4.12 19.87
CA ARG A 169 0.30 5.31 20.68
C ARG A 169 1.65 5.15 21.36
N MET A 170 2.56 6.08 21.07
CA MET A 170 3.90 6.11 21.62
C MET A 170 3.89 6.45 23.11
N ALA A 171 5.02 6.25 23.78
CA ALA A 171 5.18 6.53 25.21
C ALA A 171 5.02 8.02 25.59
N ASN A 172 5.17 8.93 24.63
CA ASN A 172 4.99 10.38 24.76
C ASN A 172 3.58 10.84 24.34
N ASP A 173 2.63 9.92 24.18
CA ASP A 173 1.26 10.14 23.70
C ASP A 173 1.10 10.55 22.23
N GLU A 174 2.19 10.64 21.46
CA GLU A 174 2.12 10.83 20.01
C GLU A 174 1.53 9.58 19.33
N LEU A 175 0.83 9.79 18.22
CA LEU A 175 0.25 8.71 17.45
C LEU A 175 1.19 8.33 16.32
N ARG A 176 1.32 7.04 16.03
CA ARG A 176 2.05 6.53 14.88
C ARG A 176 1.14 5.68 14.02
N LEU A 177 1.20 5.94 12.72
CA LEU A 177 0.71 5.03 11.69
C LEU A 177 1.90 4.58 10.85
N SER A 178 2.18 3.28 10.88
CA SER A 178 3.27 2.67 10.14
C SER A 178 2.72 1.68 9.13
N MET A 179 3.20 1.74 7.89
CA MET A 179 2.86 0.79 6.83
C MET A 179 4.14 0.25 6.21
N LEU A 180 4.28 -1.07 6.18
CA LEU A 180 5.34 -1.74 5.43
C LEU A 180 4.73 -2.44 4.22
N LEU A 181 4.90 -1.84 3.05
CA LEU A 181 4.49 -2.42 1.80
C LEU A 181 5.56 -3.39 1.28
N THR A 182 5.15 -4.48 0.66
CA THR A 182 6.08 -5.44 0.03
C THR A 182 5.62 -5.83 -1.36
N ASP A 183 6.43 -5.46 -2.35
CA ASP A 183 6.22 -5.77 -3.76
C ASP A 183 7.18 -6.89 -4.20
N VAL A 184 6.61 -8.00 -4.67
CA VAL A 184 7.36 -9.17 -5.14
C VAL A 184 7.10 -9.38 -6.62
N VAL A 185 8.03 -8.91 -7.45
CA VAL A 185 7.95 -9.02 -8.90
C VAL A 185 8.75 -10.24 -9.36
N ALA A 186 8.16 -11.09 -10.19
CA ALA A 186 8.91 -12.19 -10.78
C ALA A 186 9.35 -11.88 -12.21
N ASN A 187 10.60 -12.24 -12.51
CA ASN A 187 11.17 -12.16 -13.85
C ASN A 187 11.16 -13.56 -14.48
N GLY A 188 10.10 -13.85 -15.25
CA GLY A 188 9.89 -15.14 -15.90
C GLY A 188 9.24 -16.21 -15.02
N SER A 189 9.33 -17.48 -15.42
CA SER A 189 8.72 -18.60 -14.69
C SER A 189 9.61 -19.03 -13.51
N ILE A 190 9.08 -19.00 -12.29
CA ILE A 190 9.79 -19.41 -11.07
C ILE A 190 10.05 -20.93 -11.10
N GLY A 191 8.99 -21.76 -11.10
CA GLY A 191 9.14 -23.20 -11.33
C GLY A 191 8.05 -24.08 -10.73
N SER A 192 8.15 -25.37 -11.03
CA SER A 192 7.27 -26.42 -10.53
C SER A 192 8.08 -27.68 -10.26
N GLY A 193 7.70 -28.46 -9.24
CA GLY A 193 8.31 -29.76 -8.94
C GLY A 193 8.62 -29.94 -7.47
N SER A 194 9.37 -30.99 -7.15
CA SER A 194 9.73 -31.33 -5.77
C SER A 194 10.84 -30.46 -5.18
N ASN A 195 11.65 -29.83 -6.03
CA ASN A 195 12.72 -28.91 -5.67
C ASN A 195 12.64 -27.69 -6.58
N VAL A 196 12.27 -26.54 -6.03
CA VAL A 196 12.23 -25.27 -6.75
C VAL A 196 13.36 -24.38 -6.24
N GLY A 197 14.34 -24.13 -7.10
CA GLY A 197 15.38 -23.13 -6.87
C GLY A 197 14.83 -21.75 -7.20
N MET A 198 14.99 -20.81 -6.28
CA MET A 198 14.58 -19.42 -6.45
C MET A 198 15.71 -18.50 -6.00
N GLN A 199 15.90 -17.42 -6.74
CA GLN A 199 16.78 -16.33 -6.39
C GLN A 199 15.93 -15.12 -6.00
N PHE A 200 16.25 -14.55 -4.85
CA PHE A 200 15.65 -13.30 -4.38
C PHE A 200 16.70 -12.21 -4.46
N VAL A 201 16.35 -11.07 -5.05
CA VAL A 201 17.23 -9.91 -5.19
C VAL A 201 16.47 -8.67 -4.70
N SER A 202 17.06 -7.94 -3.76
CA SER A 202 16.54 -6.66 -3.31
C SER A 202 16.70 -5.60 -4.40
N GLN A 203 15.67 -4.81 -4.62
CA GLN A 203 15.74 -3.56 -5.40
C GLN A 203 15.96 -2.34 -4.50
N GLY A 204 16.27 -2.57 -3.22
CA GLY A 204 16.43 -1.53 -2.20
C GLY A 204 15.08 -1.02 -1.66
N PRO A 205 14.98 -0.80 -0.34
CA PRO A 205 13.79 -0.21 0.26
C PRO A 205 13.64 1.25 -0.17
N LEU A 206 12.40 1.72 -0.22
CA LEU A 206 12.07 3.12 -0.51
C LEU A 206 11.11 3.66 0.56
N THR A 207 11.45 4.79 1.15
CA THR A 207 10.58 5.51 2.08
C THR A 207 9.66 6.45 1.32
N LEU A 208 8.36 6.24 1.46
CA LEU A 208 7.29 6.98 0.77
C LEU A 208 6.76 8.13 1.61
N PHE A 209 6.67 7.94 2.92
CA PHE A 209 6.26 8.95 3.90
C PHE A 209 7.13 8.81 5.15
N THR A 210 7.49 9.94 5.74
CA THR A 210 8.19 9.99 7.03
C THR A 210 7.91 11.32 7.73
N GLY A 211 7.77 11.29 9.05
CA GLY A 211 7.53 12.47 9.87
C GLY A 211 6.06 12.72 10.16
N GLN A 212 5.74 13.94 10.55
CA GLN A 212 4.37 14.33 10.91
C GLN A 212 3.51 14.47 9.65
N ALA A 213 2.27 13.99 9.72
CA ALA A 213 1.32 14.05 8.62
C ALA A 213 -0.09 14.35 9.11
N TYR A 214 -0.89 14.90 8.20
CA TYR A 214 -2.25 15.37 8.44
C TYR A 214 -3.18 14.83 7.36
N ASN A 215 -4.47 14.76 7.66
CA ASN A 215 -5.51 14.31 6.74
C ASN A 215 -5.16 12.99 6.00
N VAL A 216 -4.47 12.08 6.69
CA VAL A 216 -4.03 10.81 6.11
C VAL A 216 -5.25 10.04 5.61
N ASN A 217 -5.18 9.60 4.36
CA ASN A 217 -6.15 8.73 3.74
C ASN A 217 -5.43 7.60 3.01
N PHE A 218 -5.90 6.37 3.16
CA PHE A 218 -5.41 5.25 2.35
C PHE A 218 -6.55 4.33 1.94
N ASN A 219 -6.37 3.65 0.81
CA ASN A 219 -7.30 2.67 0.29
C ASN A 219 -6.53 1.51 -0.34
N VAL A 220 -7.11 0.32 -0.26
CA VAL A 220 -6.56 -0.90 -0.84
C VAL A 220 -7.64 -1.62 -1.65
N PHE A 221 -7.28 -2.08 -2.83
CA PHE A 221 -8.10 -2.96 -3.64
C PHE A 221 -7.30 -4.22 -4.00
N ASN A 222 -7.84 -5.38 -3.64
CA ASN A 222 -7.24 -6.67 -3.94
C ASN A 222 -7.94 -7.33 -5.15
N ALA A 223 -7.17 -7.57 -6.21
CA ALA A 223 -7.62 -8.18 -7.46
C ALA A 223 -7.59 -9.72 -7.45
N LEU A 224 -7.11 -10.36 -6.38
CA LEU A 224 -7.12 -11.82 -6.25
C LEU A 224 -8.54 -12.38 -6.21
N HIS A 225 -9.39 -11.78 -5.37
CA HIS A 225 -10.79 -12.15 -5.22
C HIS A 225 -11.56 -11.07 -4.44
N ASP A 226 -12.82 -10.85 -4.80
CA ASP A 226 -13.72 -9.84 -4.22
C ASP A 226 -13.96 -9.97 -2.70
N VAL A 227 -13.54 -11.06 -2.07
CA VAL A 227 -13.73 -11.31 -0.63
C VAL A 227 -12.51 -10.93 0.20
N ILE A 228 -11.35 -10.65 -0.43
CA ILE A 228 -10.13 -10.30 0.28
C ILE A 228 -10.22 -8.88 0.84
N THR A 229 -10.53 -7.88 0.00
CA THR A 229 -10.65 -6.48 0.42
C THR A 229 -11.62 -6.30 1.60
N PRO A 230 -12.84 -6.88 1.59
CA PRO A 230 -13.73 -6.81 2.76
C PRO A 230 -13.15 -7.41 4.04
N GLN A 231 -12.31 -8.45 3.97
CA GLN A 231 -11.65 -9.03 5.14
C GLN A 231 -10.65 -8.05 5.76
N TYR A 232 -9.87 -7.33 4.94
CA TYR A 232 -8.98 -6.25 5.43
C TYR A 232 -9.78 -5.13 6.08
N HIS A 233 -10.84 -4.67 5.41
CA HIS A 233 -11.68 -3.58 5.90
C HIS A 233 -12.35 -3.91 7.24
N ASN A 234 -12.90 -5.13 7.36
CA ASN A 234 -13.52 -5.58 8.59
C ASN A 234 -12.53 -5.68 9.75
N ASN A 235 -11.28 -6.06 9.47
CA ASN A 235 -10.24 -6.13 10.49
C ASN A 235 -9.84 -4.74 10.99
N TRP A 236 -9.48 -3.82 10.09
CA TRP A 236 -9.04 -2.48 10.48
C TRP A 236 -10.16 -1.63 11.11
N LEU A 237 -11.43 -1.81 10.71
CA LEU A 237 -12.57 -1.08 11.28
C LEU A 237 -13.27 -1.80 12.44
N ALA A 238 -12.71 -2.91 12.94
CA ALA A 238 -13.33 -3.68 14.01
C ALA A 238 -13.59 -2.82 15.26
N ASP A 239 -12.56 -2.13 15.75
CA ASP A 239 -12.65 -1.28 16.93
C ASP A 239 -13.56 -0.07 16.70
N TYR A 240 -13.45 0.59 15.54
CA TYR A 240 -14.34 1.67 15.15
C TYR A 240 -15.81 1.24 15.21
N THR A 241 -16.14 0.05 14.70
CA THR A 241 -17.50 -0.49 14.67
C THR A 241 -18.05 -0.73 16.08
N VAL A 242 -17.21 -1.21 16.99
CA VAL A 242 -17.57 -1.38 18.40
C VAL A 242 -17.83 -0.03 19.08
N GLN A 243 -16.93 0.93 18.91
CA GLN A 243 -17.03 2.26 19.54
C GLN A 243 -18.21 3.07 18.98
N ARG A 244 -18.49 2.93 17.68
CA ARG A 244 -19.69 3.48 17.05
C ARG A 244 -20.97 2.91 17.66
N SER A 245 -21.02 1.59 17.87
CA SER A 245 -22.18 0.92 18.45
C SER A 245 -22.37 1.26 19.93
N ALA A 246 -21.27 1.52 20.64
CA ALA A 246 -21.27 1.95 22.04
C ALA A 246 -21.55 3.46 22.24
N GLY A 247 -21.52 4.26 21.17
CA GLY A 247 -21.73 5.71 21.24
C GLY A 247 -20.54 6.49 21.80
N THR A 248 -19.32 5.95 21.66
CA THR A 248 -18.08 6.46 22.29
C THR A 248 -17.07 6.99 21.26
N LEU A 249 -17.54 7.31 20.04
CA LEU A 249 -16.68 7.85 18.96
C LEU A 249 -16.03 9.18 19.31
N ASP A 250 -16.67 10.01 20.14
CA ASP A 250 -16.14 11.32 20.54
C ASP A 250 -14.78 11.23 21.25
N THR A 251 -14.47 10.08 21.85
CA THR A 251 -13.19 9.81 22.52
C THR A 251 -12.34 8.77 21.78
N TYR A 252 -12.79 8.28 20.64
CA TYR A 252 -12.11 7.20 19.92
C TYR A 252 -10.87 7.70 19.19
N ILE A 253 -9.78 6.96 19.35
CA ILE A 253 -8.51 7.13 18.65
C ILE A 253 -8.18 5.80 17.98
N GLY A 254 -7.93 5.82 16.66
CA GLY A 254 -7.68 4.63 15.86
C GLY A 254 -8.13 4.76 14.41
N PHE A 255 -8.11 3.65 13.68
CA PHE A 255 -8.60 3.61 12.30
C PHE A 255 -10.06 4.03 12.20
N SER A 256 -10.34 4.91 11.27
CA SER A 256 -11.69 5.38 10.98
C SER A 256 -11.95 5.30 9.48
N PRO A 257 -13.22 5.15 9.04
CA PRO A 257 -13.52 5.21 7.63
C PRO A 257 -13.30 6.64 7.11
N HIS A 258 -12.74 6.75 5.90
CA HIS A 258 -12.73 8.01 5.15
C HIS A 258 -14.11 8.21 4.51
N GLU A 259 -14.69 9.41 4.66
CA GLU A 259 -16.03 9.78 4.17
C GLU A 259 -17.15 8.82 4.62
N ARG A 260 -17.50 7.81 3.81
CA ARG A 260 -18.61 6.89 4.12
C ARG A 260 -18.21 5.91 5.22
N ALA A 261 -19.12 5.73 6.19
CA ALA A 261 -18.92 4.84 7.33
C ALA A 261 -18.70 3.34 6.99
N SER A 262 -18.86 2.93 5.73
CA SER A 262 -18.50 1.60 5.25
C SER A 262 -17.00 1.42 4.97
N GLY A 263 -16.20 2.50 4.99
CA GLY A 263 -14.79 2.50 4.57
C GLY A 263 -14.61 2.29 3.06
N ALA A 264 -15.65 2.57 2.27
CA ALA A 264 -15.62 2.34 0.83
C ALA A 264 -14.82 3.41 0.07
N ASP A 265 -14.61 4.58 0.66
CA ASP A 265 -13.77 5.66 0.12
C ASP A 265 -12.33 5.62 0.66
N GLY A 266 -12.04 4.64 1.51
CA GLY A 266 -10.74 4.48 2.17
C GLY A 266 -10.84 4.57 3.70
N PHE A 267 -9.67 4.74 4.30
CA PHE A 267 -9.42 4.77 5.74
C PHE A 267 -8.65 6.01 6.10
N SER A 268 -8.94 6.53 7.28
CA SER A 268 -8.19 7.59 7.92
C SER A 268 -7.88 7.18 9.36
N VAL A 269 -7.32 8.10 10.13
CA VAL A 269 -7.06 7.94 11.55
C VAL A 269 -7.81 9.02 12.30
N SER A 270 -8.65 8.60 13.25
CA SER A 270 -9.18 9.51 14.26
C SER A 270 -8.06 9.82 15.25
N SER A 271 -7.46 11.01 15.16
CA SER A 271 -6.33 11.41 16.01
C SER A 271 -6.73 12.29 17.20
N GLN A 272 -7.98 12.76 17.28
CA GLN A 272 -8.43 13.74 18.30
C GLN A 272 -7.56 15.01 18.34
N ASN A 273 -7.07 15.44 17.16
CA ASN A 273 -6.12 16.55 16.99
C ASN A 273 -4.73 16.31 17.60
N LEU A 274 -4.40 15.08 17.98
CA LEU A 274 -3.02 14.72 18.33
C LEU A 274 -2.17 14.65 17.06
N PRO A 275 -0.88 15.01 17.14
CA PRO A 275 0.08 14.78 16.06
C PRO A 275 0.11 13.31 15.66
N LEU A 276 0.01 13.07 14.36
CA LEU A 276 0.17 11.75 13.77
C LEU A 276 1.52 11.71 13.03
N TYR A 277 2.39 10.82 13.46
CA TYR A 277 3.59 10.45 12.72
C TYR A 277 3.23 9.35 11.74
N PHE A 278 3.57 9.58 10.48
CA PHE A 278 3.25 8.69 9.39
C PHE A 278 4.52 8.17 8.73
N GLU A 279 4.64 6.85 8.72
CA GLU A 279 5.78 6.14 8.14
C GLU A 279 5.25 5.12 7.16
N VAL A 280 5.70 5.22 5.91
CA VAL A 280 5.36 4.23 4.89
C VAL A 280 6.63 3.90 4.16
N ASP A 281 7.02 2.63 4.23
CA ASP A 281 8.13 2.09 3.49
C ASP A 281 7.63 1.02 2.51
N ILE A 282 8.38 0.84 1.42
CA ILE A 282 8.16 -0.25 0.50
C ILE A 282 9.43 -1.08 0.30
N GLN A 283 9.30 -2.37 0.55
CA GLN A 283 10.25 -3.41 0.18
C GLN A 283 9.98 -3.86 -1.25
N ARG A 284 11.03 -3.92 -2.07
CA ARG A 284 10.93 -4.31 -3.48
C ARG A 284 11.85 -5.48 -3.72
N VAL A 285 11.27 -6.62 -4.10
CA VAL A 285 12.00 -7.88 -4.25
C VAL A 285 11.75 -8.45 -5.65
N GLU A 286 12.84 -8.70 -6.38
CA GLU A 286 12.80 -9.46 -7.62
C GLU A 286 13.00 -10.95 -7.32
N VAL A 287 12.12 -11.79 -7.87
CA VAL A 287 12.21 -13.24 -7.78
C VAL A 287 12.46 -13.82 -9.17
N SER A 288 13.54 -14.58 -9.28
CA SER A 288 13.91 -15.30 -10.49
C SER A 288 14.30 -16.74 -10.16
N ARG A 289 14.62 -17.53 -11.18
CA ARG A 289 15.06 -18.92 -11.04
C ARG A 289 16.57 -19.04 -10.94
#